data_AF-A0A3R5ZHM4-F1
#
_entry.id   AF-A0A3R5ZHM4-F1
#
_cell.length_a   1.000
_cell.length_b   1.000
_cell.length_c   1.000
_cell.angle_alpha   90.00
_cell.angle_beta   90.00
_cell.angle_gamma   90.00
#
_symmetry.space_group_name_H-M   'P 1'
#
loop_
_entity.id
_entity.type
_entity.pdbx_description
1 polymer ?
#
loop_
_entity_poly.entity_id
_entity_poly.type
_entity_poly.pdbx_seq_one_letter_code
_entity_poly.pdbx_strand_id
1 'polypeptide(L)'
;MNNLTKQLANLYEPKWNELKQQLDAQNIKVQSPFMLGVALEHNNQGGYVDESWWTDADLKVMVFGQEPLNWPMPILDDGSQVQSDDFVELYQRFYSDNYKGEYFLTDSDNHLAKNKFFSMGFNGIMSGIKDFVLGEQYSDKKVAYLWNNISKLSVGGRNGVCKEIHELEKKYFHVIPQEIEILKPDV
;
A
#
# COMPACT_ATOMS: atom_id res chain seq x y z
N MET A 1 -14.71 -4.70 -16.84
CA MET A 1 -14.26 -4.32 -15.49
C MET A 1 -12.77 -4.05 -15.58
N ASN A 2 -12.37 -2.82 -15.29
CA ASN A 2 -10.95 -2.46 -15.20
C ASN A 2 -10.43 -3.01 -13.87
N ASN A 3 -9.72 -4.13 -13.90
CA ASN A 3 -9.07 -4.70 -12.73
C ASN A 3 -7.88 -3.79 -12.37
N LEU A 4 -8.04 -2.99 -11.31
CA LEU A 4 -7.07 -1.99 -10.87
C LEU A 4 -5.80 -2.66 -10.35
N THR A 5 -5.93 -3.74 -9.58
CA THR A 5 -4.81 -4.53 -9.07
C THR A 5 -3.95 -5.07 -10.20
N LYS A 6 -4.56 -5.59 -11.26
CA LYS A 6 -3.85 -6.06 -12.46
C LYS A 6 -3.15 -4.92 -13.19
N GLN A 7 -3.74 -3.73 -13.24
CA GLN A 7 -3.09 -2.55 -13.83
C GLN A 7 -1.87 -2.12 -12.99
N LEU A 8 -1.97 -2.17 -11.67
CA LEU A 8 -0.87 -1.89 -10.75
C LEU A 8 0.25 -2.94 -10.88
N ALA A 9 -0.08 -4.23 -10.87
CA ALA A 9 0.88 -5.31 -11.09
C ALA A 9 1.63 -5.15 -12.43
N ASN A 10 0.90 -4.88 -13.52
CA ASN A 10 1.49 -4.60 -14.83
C ASN A 10 2.38 -3.35 -14.86
N LEU A 11 2.10 -2.35 -14.01
CA LEU A 11 2.95 -1.17 -13.83
C LEU A 11 4.24 -1.54 -13.07
N TYR A 12 4.15 -2.38 -12.04
CA TYR A 12 5.26 -2.70 -11.16
C TYR A 12 6.27 -3.66 -11.77
N GLU A 13 5.82 -4.77 -12.34
CA GLU A 13 6.67 -5.87 -12.79
C GLU A 13 7.89 -5.42 -13.64
N PRO A 14 7.73 -4.70 -14.76
CA PRO A 14 8.87 -4.29 -15.57
C PRO A 14 9.81 -3.32 -14.84
N LYS A 15 9.26 -2.40 -14.05
CA LYS A 15 10.05 -1.39 -13.31
C LYS A 15 10.80 -2.01 -12.15
N TRP A 16 10.19 -3.00 -11.48
CA TRP A 16 10.82 -3.74 -10.41
C TRP A 16 11.99 -4.54 -10.94
N ASN A 17 11.80 -5.25 -12.05
CA ASN A 17 12.87 -6.01 -12.70
C ASN A 17 14.06 -5.12 -13.06
N GLU A 18 13.82 -3.92 -13.60
CA GLU A 18 14.89 -2.95 -13.89
C GLU A 18 15.58 -2.45 -12.63
N LEU A 19 14.82 -1.99 -11.62
CA LEU A 19 15.38 -1.51 -10.36
C LEU A 19 16.21 -2.61 -9.66
N LYS A 20 15.69 -3.84 -9.61
CA LYS A 20 16.36 -4.98 -8.96
C LYS A 20 17.72 -5.24 -9.60
N GLN A 21 17.83 -5.21 -10.93
CA GLN A 21 19.12 -5.34 -11.62
C GLN A 21 20.14 -4.28 -11.17
N GLN A 22 19.69 -3.03 -10.96
CA GLN A 22 20.55 -1.93 -10.53
C GLN A 22 20.99 -2.06 -9.08
N LEU A 23 20.11 -2.56 -8.21
CA LEU A 23 20.40 -2.86 -6.81
C LEU A 23 21.40 -4.02 -6.70
N ASP A 24 21.16 -5.11 -7.43
CA ASP A 24 22.02 -6.29 -7.47
C ASP A 24 23.44 -5.95 -7.97
N ALA A 25 23.53 -5.16 -9.05
CA ALA A 25 24.82 -4.72 -9.61
C ALA A 25 25.67 -3.89 -8.63
N GLN A 26 25.03 -3.24 -7.66
CA GLN A 26 25.67 -2.42 -6.63
C GLN A 26 25.76 -3.14 -5.28
N ASN A 27 25.32 -4.40 -5.20
CA ASN A 27 25.21 -5.18 -3.96
C ASN A 27 24.42 -4.45 -2.86
N ILE A 28 23.39 -3.69 -3.26
CA ILE A 28 22.50 -2.96 -2.35
C ILE A 28 21.36 -3.90 -1.95
N LYS A 29 21.13 -4.01 -0.64
CA LYS A 29 20.01 -4.77 -0.09
C LYS A 29 18.93 -3.83 0.42
N VAL A 30 17.71 -4.08 0.00
CA VAL A 30 16.50 -3.38 0.44
C VAL A 30 15.50 -4.38 1.04
N GLN A 31 14.54 -3.89 1.81
CA GLN A 31 13.35 -4.65 2.18
C GLN A 31 12.34 -4.68 1.03
N SER A 32 11.16 -5.25 1.30
CA SER A 32 10.07 -5.31 0.34
C SER A 32 9.73 -3.93 -0.22
N PRO A 33 9.69 -3.77 -1.55
CA PRO A 33 9.10 -2.59 -2.14
C PRO A 33 7.61 -2.48 -1.78
N PHE A 34 7.14 -1.25 -1.63
CA PHE A 34 5.76 -0.94 -1.30
C PHE A 34 4.89 -0.86 -2.55
N MET A 35 4.34 -2.00 -2.97
CA MET A 35 3.50 -2.15 -4.15
C MET A 35 2.03 -2.27 -3.74
N LEU A 36 1.15 -1.50 -4.38
CA LEU A 36 -0.27 -1.45 -4.03
C LEU A 36 -1.04 -2.60 -4.68
N GLY A 37 -1.99 -3.16 -3.94
CA GLY A 37 -3.05 -4.01 -4.49
C GLY A 37 -4.37 -3.64 -3.84
N VAL A 38 -5.40 -3.41 -4.66
CA VAL A 38 -6.69 -2.91 -4.15
C VAL A 38 -7.79 -3.96 -4.17
N ALA A 39 -7.54 -5.16 -4.70
CA ALA A 39 -8.50 -6.24 -4.51
C ALA A 39 -8.36 -6.76 -3.07
N LEU A 40 -9.47 -6.82 -2.34
CA LEU A 40 -9.54 -7.38 -0.99
C LEU A 40 -10.15 -8.78 -1.04
N GLU A 41 -9.86 -9.55 0.00
CA GLU A 41 -10.47 -10.87 0.17
C GLU A 41 -11.94 -10.74 0.58
N HIS A 42 -12.80 -11.50 -0.08
CA HIS A 42 -14.21 -11.60 0.29
C HIS A 42 -14.44 -12.81 1.20
N ASN A 43 -14.91 -12.58 2.43
CA ASN A 43 -15.40 -13.62 3.35
C ASN A 43 -14.44 -14.82 3.58
N ASN A 44 -13.12 -14.60 3.60
CA ASN A 44 -12.11 -15.64 3.82
C ASN A 44 -12.20 -16.84 2.85
N GLN A 45 -12.69 -16.61 1.62
CA GLN A 45 -12.90 -17.67 0.63
C GLN A 45 -11.65 -18.00 -0.18
N GLY A 46 -10.49 -17.39 0.12
CA GLY A 46 -9.25 -17.58 -0.61
C GLY A 46 -9.30 -16.89 -1.97
N GLY A 47 -9.06 -15.57 -1.97
CA GLY A 47 -8.85 -14.82 -3.20
C GLY A 47 -9.12 -13.32 -3.08
N TYR A 48 -8.17 -12.52 -3.56
CA TYR A 48 -8.29 -11.06 -3.65
C TYR A 48 -8.99 -10.67 -4.96
N VAL A 49 -10.31 -10.50 -4.90
CA VAL A 49 -11.13 -10.26 -6.10
C VAL A 49 -12.03 -9.04 -6.00
N ASP A 50 -12.25 -8.51 -4.79
CA ASP A 50 -13.18 -7.40 -4.59
C ASP A 50 -12.46 -6.05 -4.58
N GLU A 51 -12.71 -5.24 -5.61
CA GLU A 51 -12.24 -3.86 -5.72
C GLU A 51 -13.38 -2.84 -5.52
N SER A 52 -14.61 -3.29 -5.21
CA SER A 52 -15.81 -2.45 -5.06
C SER A 52 -15.72 -1.50 -3.87
N TRP A 53 -14.94 -1.86 -2.84
CA TRP A 53 -14.68 -0.98 -1.71
C TRP A 53 -14.05 0.35 -2.15
N TRP A 54 -13.18 0.32 -3.18
CA TRP A 54 -12.51 1.49 -3.74
C TRP A 54 -13.23 2.04 -4.97
N THR A 55 -13.64 1.19 -5.90
CA THR A 55 -14.19 1.63 -7.19
C THR A 55 -15.56 2.29 -7.06
N ASP A 56 -16.41 1.79 -6.15
CA ASP A 56 -17.77 2.28 -5.91
C ASP A 56 -17.86 3.31 -4.79
N ALA A 57 -16.72 3.79 -4.25
CA ALA A 57 -16.73 4.84 -3.25
C ALA A 57 -17.09 6.20 -3.86
N ASP A 58 -17.90 6.99 -3.14
CA ASP A 58 -18.24 8.37 -3.50
C ASP A 58 -17.06 9.32 -3.29
N LEU A 59 -16.16 9.00 -2.37
CA LEU A 59 -14.93 9.74 -2.10
C LEU A 59 -13.77 8.77 -1.87
N LYS A 60 -12.67 8.95 -2.61
CA LYS A 60 -11.46 8.14 -2.54
C LYS A 60 -10.31 8.97 -2.01
N VAL A 61 -9.83 8.62 -0.81
CA VAL A 61 -8.77 9.36 -0.13
C VAL A 61 -7.49 8.52 -0.15
N MET A 62 -6.41 9.07 -0.68
CA MET A 62 -5.09 8.45 -0.65
C MET A 62 -4.15 9.20 0.28
N VAL A 63 -3.76 8.55 1.38
CA VAL A 63 -2.85 9.13 2.38
C VAL A 63 -1.43 8.61 2.16
N PHE A 64 -0.49 9.52 2.00
CA PHE A 64 0.93 9.19 1.86
C PHE A 64 1.65 9.22 3.21
N GLY A 65 2.18 8.07 3.61
CA GLY A 65 3.23 7.95 4.60
C GLY A 65 4.62 8.25 4.00
N GLN A 66 5.65 8.05 4.82
CA GLN A 66 7.02 8.35 4.44
C GLN A 66 7.69 7.20 3.66
N GLU A 67 7.81 6.02 4.30
CA GLU A 67 8.52 4.87 3.75
C GLU A 67 8.02 3.55 4.39
N PRO A 68 8.19 2.39 3.73
CA PRO A 68 7.75 1.08 4.22
C PRO A 68 8.72 0.50 5.26
N LEU A 69 9.08 1.29 6.27
CA LEU A 69 10.03 0.89 7.30
C LEU A 69 9.53 -0.38 8.02
N ASN A 70 10.35 -1.44 7.99
CA ASN A 70 10.02 -2.77 8.55
C ASN A 70 8.92 -3.53 7.81
N TRP A 71 8.65 -3.20 6.54
CA TRP A 71 7.79 -4.00 5.68
C TRP A 71 8.47 -5.34 5.34
N PRO A 72 7.82 -6.49 5.63
CA PRO A 72 8.50 -7.79 5.59
C PRO A 72 8.73 -8.26 4.14
N MET A 73 9.84 -8.95 3.88
CA MET A 73 10.03 -9.73 2.65
C MET A 73 9.09 -10.94 2.63
N PRO A 74 8.31 -11.17 1.54
CA PRO A 74 7.60 -12.42 1.34
C PRO A 74 8.56 -13.61 1.43
N ILE A 75 8.08 -14.71 2.01
CA ILE A 75 8.79 -15.97 2.10
C ILE A 75 7.96 -16.98 1.32
N LEU A 76 8.54 -17.53 0.25
CA LEU A 76 7.89 -18.54 -0.57
C LEU A 76 8.34 -19.93 -0.10
N ASP A 77 7.37 -20.81 0.15
CA ASP A 77 7.61 -22.15 0.71
C ASP A 77 8.45 -23.05 -0.21
N ASP A 78 8.42 -22.79 -1.52
CA ASP A 78 9.15 -23.54 -2.55
C ASP A 78 10.58 -23.01 -2.80
N GLY A 79 10.99 -21.95 -2.12
CA GLY A 79 12.30 -21.33 -2.27
C GLY A 79 12.50 -20.56 -3.59
N SER A 80 11.43 -20.31 -4.34
CA SER A 80 11.48 -19.48 -5.55
C SER A 80 11.80 -18.01 -5.24
N GLN A 81 12.16 -17.25 -6.28
CA GLN A 81 12.43 -15.82 -6.14
C GLN A 81 11.13 -15.02 -6.11
N VAL A 82 11.01 -14.14 -5.13
CA VAL A 82 9.90 -13.19 -4.99
C VAL A 82 9.79 -12.29 -6.23
N GLN A 83 8.59 -12.23 -6.81
CA GLN A 83 8.19 -11.42 -7.96
C GLN A 83 7.35 -10.20 -7.53
N SER A 84 6.97 -9.32 -8.46
CA SER A 84 6.17 -8.14 -8.10
C SER A 84 4.79 -8.49 -7.55
N ASP A 85 4.15 -9.52 -8.09
CA ASP A 85 2.84 -10.00 -7.65
C ASP A 85 2.84 -10.43 -6.17
N ASP A 86 3.94 -11.00 -5.66
CA ASP A 86 4.07 -11.37 -4.25
C ASP A 86 4.06 -10.14 -3.32
N PHE A 87 4.64 -9.01 -3.76
CA PHE A 87 4.61 -7.76 -2.99
C PHE A 87 3.24 -7.08 -3.04
N VAL A 88 2.55 -7.19 -4.18
CA VAL A 88 1.15 -6.75 -4.32
C VAL A 88 0.26 -7.55 -3.37
N GLU A 89 0.38 -8.88 -3.37
CA GLU A 89 -0.37 -9.76 -2.48
C GLU A 89 -0.09 -9.47 -1.00
N LEU A 90 1.18 -9.22 -0.64
CA LEU A 90 1.56 -8.82 0.71
C LEU A 90 0.78 -7.58 1.19
N TYR A 91 0.64 -6.56 0.32
CA TYR A 91 -0.15 -5.39 0.62
C TYR A 91 -1.64 -5.72 0.76
N GLN A 92 -2.20 -6.52 -0.14
CA GLN A 92 -3.61 -6.90 -0.11
C GLN A 92 -3.99 -7.67 1.16
N ARG A 93 -3.10 -8.58 1.59
CA ARG A 93 -3.24 -9.31 2.84
C ARG A 93 -3.27 -8.37 4.02
N PHE A 94 -2.27 -7.49 4.12
CA PHE A 94 -2.20 -6.48 5.17
C PHE A 94 -3.48 -5.63 5.22
N TYR A 95 -3.96 -5.18 4.05
CA TYR A 95 -5.17 -4.38 3.96
C TYR A 95 -6.41 -5.16 4.39
N SER A 96 -6.59 -6.39 3.91
CA SER A 96 -7.74 -7.24 4.26
C SER A 96 -7.78 -7.53 5.77
N ASP A 97 -6.62 -7.78 6.37
CA ASP A 97 -6.50 -8.05 7.80
C ASP A 97 -6.84 -6.81 8.63
N ASN A 98 -6.36 -5.62 8.23
CA ASN A 98 -6.32 -4.46 9.12
C ASN A 98 -7.35 -3.36 8.81
N TYR A 99 -7.78 -3.18 7.55
CA TYR A 99 -8.72 -2.13 7.17
C TYR A 99 -10.16 -2.59 7.41
N LYS A 100 -10.96 -1.79 8.14
CA LYS A 100 -12.36 -2.08 8.47
C LYS A 100 -13.34 -1.06 7.87
N GLY A 101 -12.94 -0.37 6.80
CA GLY A 101 -13.74 0.65 6.13
C GLY A 101 -13.68 2.01 6.82
N GLU A 102 -13.93 2.04 8.13
CA GLU A 102 -14.00 3.28 8.91
C GLU A 102 -12.77 3.54 9.80
N TYR A 103 -11.92 2.53 9.97
CA TYR A 103 -10.67 2.62 10.72
C TYR A 103 -9.73 1.46 10.34
N PHE A 104 -8.45 1.60 10.70
CA PHE A 104 -7.49 0.50 10.77
C PHE A 104 -7.46 -0.10 12.17
N LEU A 105 -7.38 -1.44 12.25
CA LEU A 105 -7.19 -2.15 13.52
C LEU A 105 -5.90 -1.69 14.21
N THR A 106 -6.03 -1.37 15.50
CA THR A 106 -4.95 -0.94 16.37
C THR A 106 -5.03 -1.64 17.72
N ASP A 107 -5.41 -2.93 17.78
CA ASP A 107 -5.40 -3.65 19.04
C ASP A 107 -3.98 -3.76 19.64
N SER A 108 -3.90 -3.95 20.96
CA SER A 108 -2.66 -3.76 21.74
C SER A 108 -1.53 -4.74 21.40
N ASP A 109 -1.86 -5.87 20.79
CA ASP A 109 -0.89 -6.89 20.35
C ASP A 109 -0.36 -6.63 18.94
N ASN A 110 -0.97 -5.70 18.19
CA ASN A 110 -0.54 -5.32 16.85
C ASN A 110 0.47 -4.17 16.83
N HIS A 111 1.49 -4.31 15.97
CA HIS A 111 2.50 -3.29 15.71
C HIS A 111 1.90 -1.96 15.19
N LEU A 112 0.72 -2.00 14.58
CA LEU A 112 0.01 -0.82 14.08
C LEU A 112 -0.50 0.10 15.18
N ALA A 113 -0.93 -0.44 16.32
CA ALA A 113 -1.35 0.38 17.46
C ALA A 113 -0.24 1.27 18.00
N LYS A 114 0.99 0.74 17.97
CA LYS A 114 2.21 1.43 18.39
C LYS A 114 2.72 2.41 17.33
N ASN A 115 2.24 2.32 16.09
CA ASN A 115 2.62 3.21 15.02
C ASN A 115 1.72 4.46 15.00
N LYS A 116 2.30 5.61 15.37
CA LYS A 116 1.60 6.90 15.41
C LYS A 116 0.99 7.32 14.06
N PHE A 117 1.59 6.90 12.94
CA PHE A 117 1.02 7.14 11.62
C PHE A 117 -0.36 6.52 11.52
N PHE A 118 -0.53 5.26 11.91
CA PHE A 118 -1.85 4.60 11.86
C PHE A 118 -2.76 5.03 13.01
N SER A 119 -2.28 4.93 14.25
CA SER A 119 -3.13 5.09 15.43
C SER A 119 -3.62 6.51 15.68
N MET A 120 -2.86 7.53 15.26
CA MET A 120 -3.26 8.94 15.40
C MET A 120 -3.45 9.63 14.05
N GLY A 121 -2.52 9.45 13.10
CA GLY A 121 -2.57 10.15 11.82
C GLY A 121 -3.72 9.66 10.94
N PHE A 122 -3.60 8.45 10.42
CA PHE A 122 -4.51 7.90 9.42
C PHE A 122 -5.90 7.64 10.02
N ASN A 123 -6.00 6.97 11.18
CA ASN A 123 -7.27 6.81 11.87
C ASN A 123 -7.88 8.16 12.31
N GLY A 124 -7.05 9.16 12.63
CA GLY A 124 -7.54 10.51 12.93
C GLY A 124 -8.16 11.21 11.72
N ILE A 125 -7.55 11.10 10.54
CA ILE A 125 -8.13 11.59 9.28
C ILE A 125 -9.46 10.89 9.00
N MET A 126 -9.50 9.56 9.12
CA MET A 126 -10.71 8.76 8.89
C MET A 126 -11.85 9.16 9.85
N SER A 127 -11.55 9.30 11.15
CA SER A 127 -12.51 9.75 12.16
C SER A 127 -12.99 11.17 11.86
N GLY A 128 -12.08 12.08 11.49
CA GLY A 128 -12.46 13.45 11.14
C GLY A 128 -13.42 13.50 9.96
N ILE A 129 -13.15 12.77 8.87
CA ILE A 129 -14.08 12.73 7.73
C ILE A 129 -15.41 12.08 8.14
N LYS A 130 -15.37 10.98 8.90
CA LYS A 130 -16.59 10.33 9.40
C LYS A 130 -17.45 11.29 10.22
N ASP A 131 -16.86 11.95 11.21
CA ASP A 131 -17.57 12.77 12.19
C ASP A 131 -18.04 14.10 11.57
N PHE A 132 -17.20 14.76 10.76
CA PHE A 132 -17.49 16.09 10.22
C PHE A 132 -18.18 16.10 8.85
N VAL A 133 -18.01 15.05 8.03
CA VAL A 133 -18.58 14.99 6.68
C VAL A 133 -19.79 14.05 6.65
N LEU A 134 -19.62 12.81 7.13
CA LEU A 134 -20.67 11.79 6.99
C LEU A 134 -21.76 11.88 8.06
N GLY A 135 -21.44 12.38 9.26
CA GLY A 135 -22.35 12.40 10.41
C GLY A 135 -23.61 13.28 10.26
N GLU A 136 -23.55 14.38 9.52
CA GLU A 136 -24.66 15.34 9.43
C GLU A 136 -25.23 15.54 8.02
N GLN A 137 -24.42 15.45 6.97
CA GLN A 137 -24.81 15.88 5.61
C GLN A 137 -24.78 14.77 4.55
N TYR A 138 -24.01 13.71 4.78
CA TYR A 138 -23.66 12.72 3.75
C TYR A 138 -23.69 11.28 4.27
N SER A 139 -24.68 10.93 5.10
CA SER A 139 -24.73 9.64 5.79
C SER A 139 -24.94 8.43 4.88
N ASP A 140 -25.36 8.65 3.63
CA ASP A 140 -25.47 7.63 2.58
C ASP A 140 -24.19 7.46 1.75
N LYS A 141 -23.18 8.32 1.95
CA LYS A 141 -21.95 8.33 1.15
C LYS A 141 -20.90 7.37 1.68
N LYS A 142 -20.22 6.69 0.75
CA LYS A 142 -19.13 5.76 1.02
C LYS A 142 -17.78 6.43 0.77
N VAL A 143 -16.94 6.47 1.79
CA VAL A 143 -15.56 6.94 1.68
C VAL A 143 -14.62 5.74 1.72
N ALA A 144 -13.63 5.71 0.83
CA ALA A 144 -12.58 4.71 0.80
C ALA A 144 -11.22 5.34 1.09
N TYR A 145 -10.41 4.66 1.88
CA TYR A 145 -9.12 5.16 2.32
C TYR A 145 -8.00 4.20 1.92
N LEU A 146 -7.00 4.73 1.21
CA LEU A 146 -5.82 3.98 0.78
C LEU A 146 -4.55 4.63 1.32
N TRP A 147 -3.64 3.82 1.82
CA TRP A 147 -2.33 4.21 2.31
C TRP A 147 -1.32 3.90 1.23
N ASN A 148 -0.55 4.94 0.90
CA ASN A 148 0.61 4.85 0.04
C ASN A 148 1.86 5.39 0.76
N ASN A 149 3.05 5.24 0.20
CA ASN A 149 4.25 5.89 0.71
C ASN A 149 4.94 6.71 -0.39
N ILE A 150 5.50 7.85 0.00
CA ILE A 150 6.29 8.71 -0.92
C ILE A 150 7.61 8.05 -1.34
N SER A 151 8.14 7.16 -0.50
CA SER A 151 9.25 6.27 -0.80
C SER A 151 8.73 4.84 -0.86
N LYS A 152 9.05 4.13 -1.93
CA LYS A 152 8.63 2.73 -2.15
C LYS A 152 9.63 1.73 -1.59
N LEU A 153 10.88 2.13 -1.36
CA LEU A 153 11.90 1.27 -0.79
C LEU A 153 12.16 1.61 0.68
N SER A 154 12.72 0.65 1.42
CA SER A 154 13.34 0.83 2.73
C SER A 154 14.55 -0.12 2.87
N VAL A 155 15.48 0.18 3.77
CA VAL A 155 16.62 -0.73 4.09
C VAL A 155 16.41 -1.51 5.39
N GLY A 156 15.26 -1.33 6.04
CA GLY A 156 14.89 -1.98 7.29
C GLY A 156 15.57 -1.46 8.55
N GLY A 157 15.00 -1.81 9.70
CA GLY A 157 15.46 -1.35 11.00
C GLY A 157 14.97 0.06 11.33
N ARG A 158 15.80 0.86 11.99
CA ARG A 158 15.49 2.29 12.30
C ARG A 158 16.11 3.26 11.31
N ASN A 159 16.84 2.75 10.32
CA ASN A 159 17.50 3.57 9.33
C ASN A 159 16.57 3.64 8.11
N GLY A 160 16.13 4.85 7.75
CA GLY A 160 15.43 5.07 6.49
C GLY A 160 16.36 4.88 5.29
N VAL A 161 15.80 5.07 4.09
CA VAL A 161 16.57 4.97 2.84
C VAL A 161 17.60 6.11 2.73
N CYS A 162 18.84 5.78 2.35
CA CYS A 162 19.84 6.80 2.05
C CYS A 162 19.58 7.46 0.69
N LYS A 163 20.17 8.64 0.46
CA LYS A 163 19.92 9.45 -0.73
C LYS A 163 20.20 8.65 -2.02
N GLU A 164 21.27 7.86 -2.04
CA GLU A 164 21.70 7.09 -3.20
C GLU A 164 20.64 6.08 -3.66
N ILE A 165 20.04 5.35 -2.72
CA ILE A 165 18.98 4.38 -3.02
C ILE A 165 17.70 5.10 -3.47
N HIS A 166 17.39 6.24 -2.87
CA HIS A 166 16.21 7.02 -3.27
C HIS A 166 16.36 7.62 -4.68
N GLU A 167 17.58 7.96 -5.12
CA GLU A 167 17.83 8.36 -6.51
C GLU A 167 17.70 7.18 -7.49
N LEU A 168 18.05 5.95 -7.08
CA LEU A 168 17.75 4.75 -7.87
C LEU A 168 16.24 4.51 -7.97
N GLU A 169 15.51 4.65 -6.87
CA GLU A 169 14.04 4.54 -6.85
C GLU A 169 13.40 5.57 -7.81
N LYS A 170 13.78 6.84 -7.73
CA LYS A 170 13.27 7.87 -8.64
C LYS A 170 13.60 7.61 -10.10
N LYS A 171 14.75 7.00 -10.39
CA LYS A 171 15.17 6.75 -11.77
C LYS A 171 14.46 5.55 -12.38
N TYR A 172 14.35 4.46 -11.64
CA TYR A 172 13.92 3.15 -12.18
C TYR A 172 12.54 2.72 -11.70
N PHE A 173 12.06 3.24 -10.56
CA PHE A 173 10.82 2.83 -9.91
C PHE A 173 9.91 4.01 -9.54
N HIS A 174 9.94 5.10 -10.33
CA HIS A 174 8.99 6.19 -10.19
C HIS A 174 7.61 5.75 -10.70
N VAL A 175 6.79 5.25 -9.78
CA VAL A 175 5.47 4.65 -10.04
C VAL A 175 4.30 5.47 -9.51
N ILE A 176 4.53 6.34 -8.52
CA ILE A 176 3.46 7.09 -7.82
C ILE A 176 2.56 7.88 -8.79
N PRO A 177 3.08 8.61 -9.80
CA PRO A 177 2.20 9.30 -10.75
C PRO A 177 1.24 8.35 -11.47
N GLN A 178 1.74 7.20 -11.94
CA GLN A 178 0.93 6.21 -12.62
C GLN A 178 -0.03 5.48 -11.67
N GLU A 179 0.35 5.28 -10.41
CA GLU A 179 -0.57 4.76 -9.38
C GLU A 179 -1.77 5.69 -9.20
N ILE A 180 -1.54 7.01 -9.15
CA ILE A 180 -2.61 8.01 -9.04
C ILE A 180 -3.48 8.00 -10.31
N GLU A 181 -2.89 7.89 -11.51
CA GLU A 181 -3.65 7.80 -12.76
C GLU A 181 -4.54 6.54 -12.83
N ILE A 182 -4.04 5.41 -12.32
CA ILE A 182 -4.79 4.13 -12.27
C ILE A 182 -5.90 4.22 -11.22
N LEU A 183 -5.56 4.64 -10.00
CA LEU A 183 -6.45 4.57 -8.84
C LEU A 183 -7.45 5.71 -8.74
N LYS A 184 -7.10 6.87 -9.33
CA LYS A 184 -7.92 8.08 -9.37
C LYS A 184 -8.47 8.47 -7.99
N PRO A 185 -7.62 8.67 -6.97
CA PRO A 185 -8.08 9.26 -5.72
C PRO A 185 -8.58 10.68 -5.97
N ASP A 186 -9.54 11.12 -5.16
CA ASP A 186 -10.10 12.47 -5.17
C ASP A 186 -9.30 13.43 -4.27
N VAL A 187 -8.63 12.89 -3.25
CA VAL A 187 -7.82 13.61 -2.25
C VAL A 187 -6.48 12.91 -2.04
#